data_AF-A0AAN8W4M4-F1
#
_entry.id   AF-A0AAN8W4M4-F1
#
_cell.length_a   1.000
_cell.length_b   1.000
_cell.length_c   1.000
_cell.angle_alpha   90.00
_cell.angle_beta   90.00
_cell.angle_gamma   90.00
#
_symmetry.space_group_name_H-M   'P 1'
#
loop_
_entity.id
_entity.type
_entity.pdbx_description
1 polymer ?
#
loop_
_entity_poly.entity_id
_entity_poly.type
_entity_poly.pdbx_seq_one_letter_code
_entity_poly.pdbx_strand_id
1 'polypeptide(L)'
;MAAGSTSGTLSTSTSGSNAGTFETFLESRLVRQEHYLDELLSAQRSSDDPSDDYLRDLTARVLSHYQQYSEEKSKAAQCDAFSVFSPPWFTPLEHTFLWISRFKLNLAFHLLTVVVFNLSEEQNRRTTRLKEETRMEERALDDEVARIQESLAVLRLTEDEHVSEGGGDTDSDAEREVLRR
;
A
#
# COMPACT_ATOMS: atom_id res chain seq x y z
N MET A 1 -3.00 7.97 -61.81
CA MET A 1 -1.64 8.29 -61.33
C MET A 1 -1.60 9.79 -61.11
N ALA A 2 -1.31 10.38 -59.94
CA ALA A 2 -0.61 9.91 -58.77
C ALA A 2 -1.29 10.47 -57.49
N ALA A 3 -1.14 9.71 -56.40
CA ALA A 3 -1.60 10.05 -55.07
C ALA A 3 -0.72 11.16 -54.47
N GLY A 4 -1.36 12.18 -53.86
CA GLY A 4 -0.71 13.09 -52.94
C GLY A 4 -0.75 12.49 -51.54
N SER A 5 0.36 11.92 -51.08
CA SER A 5 0.50 11.40 -49.72
C SER A 5 0.78 12.54 -48.75
N THR A 6 -0.19 12.82 -47.87
CA THR A 6 0.01 13.66 -46.68
C THR A 6 0.84 12.89 -45.66
N SER A 7 2.07 13.33 -45.42
CA SER A 7 2.90 12.85 -44.31
C SER A 7 2.38 13.43 -43.01
N GLY A 8 1.62 12.63 -42.25
CA GLY A 8 1.34 12.89 -40.85
C GLY A 8 2.48 12.37 -39.99
N THR A 9 3.27 13.27 -39.41
CA THR A 9 4.21 12.94 -38.34
C THR A 9 3.42 12.63 -37.08
N LEU A 10 3.38 11.36 -36.68
CA LEU A 10 2.84 10.90 -35.41
C LEU A 10 3.90 11.14 -34.31
N SER A 11 3.70 12.16 -33.49
CA SER A 11 4.51 12.43 -32.30
C SER A 11 4.13 11.44 -31.19
N THR A 12 4.80 10.30 -31.17
CA THR A 12 4.76 9.35 -30.05
C THR A 12 6.03 9.53 -29.21
N SER A 13 6.08 10.52 -28.33
CA SER A 13 7.27 10.71 -27.47
C SER A 13 7.01 11.32 -26.09
N THR A 14 5.76 11.52 -25.69
CA THR A 14 5.43 12.17 -24.40
C THR A 14 5.18 11.19 -23.25
N SER A 15 4.78 9.94 -23.52
CA SER A 15 4.42 8.98 -22.46
C SER A 15 5.63 8.43 -21.70
N GLY A 16 6.77 8.19 -22.37
CA GLY A 16 7.99 7.67 -21.72
C GLY A 16 8.69 8.67 -20.78
N SER A 17 8.54 9.98 -21.02
CA SER A 17 9.17 11.01 -20.19
C SER A 17 8.52 11.11 -18.81
N ASN A 18 7.20 10.96 -18.73
CA ASN A 18 6.45 11.13 -17.49
C ASN A 18 6.61 9.92 -16.55
N ALA A 19 6.76 8.72 -17.13
CA ALA A 19 7.04 7.51 -16.36
C ALA A 19 8.40 7.60 -15.65
N GLY A 20 9.45 8.02 -16.36
CA GLY A 20 10.79 8.20 -15.76
C GLY A 20 10.84 9.32 -14.72
N THR A 21 10.05 10.38 -14.86
CA THR A 21 9.96 11.44 -13.84
C THR A 21 9.25 10.97 -12.57
N PHE A 22 8.24 10.11 -12.69
CA PHE A 22 7.55 9.58 -11.52
C PHE A 22 8.38 8.50 -10.80
N GLU A 23 9.07 7.64 -11.54
CA GLU A 23 9.98 6.63 -10.99
C GLU A 23 11.09 7.28 -10.14
N THR A 24 11.79 8.28 -10.68
CA THR A 24 12.82 9.03 -9.93
C THR A 24 12.25 9.78 -8.73
N PHE A 25 11.02 10.30 -8.83
CA PHE A 25 10.30 10.86 -7.69
C PHE A 25 10.02 9.81 -6.61
N LEU A 26 9.60 8.60 -6.99
CA LEU A 26 9.32 7.50 -6.06
C LEU A 26 10.56 7.04 -5.33
N GLU A 27 11.68 6.84 -6.03
CA GLU A 27 12.96 6.49 -5.42
C GLU A 27 13.36 7.53 -4.37
N SER A 28 13.32 8.81 -4.74
CA SER A 28 13.60 9.92 -3.82
C SER A 28 12.63 9.95 -2.64
N ARG A 29 11.37 9.55 -2.86
CA ARG A 29 10.34 9.51 -1.83
C ARG A 29 10.57 8.37 -0.84
N LEU A 30 10.99 7.19 -1.31
CA LEU A 30 11.29 6.04 -0.46
C LEU A 30 12.43 6.37 0.51
N VAL A 31 13.49 7.02 0.03
CA VAL A 31 14.60 7.50 0.89
C VAL A 31 14.10 8.48 1.95
N ARG A 32 13.27 9.46 1.56
CA ARG A 32 12.67 10.39 2.54
C ARG A 32 11.77 9.69 3.55
N GLN A 33 11.05 8.65 3.13
CA GLN A 33 10.18 7.89 4.02
C GLN A 33 10.96 7.08 5.05
N GLU A 34 12.08 6.49 4.65
CA GLU A 34 13.02 5.82 5.59
C GLU A 34 13.56 6.82 6.62
N HIS A 35 13.97 8.01 6.16
CA HIS A 35 14.44 9.07 7.05
C HIS A 35 13.38 9.51 8.08
N TYR A 36 12.13 9.70 7.66
CA TYR A 36 11.04 10.02 8.58
C TYR A 36 10.75 8.89 9.58
N LEU A 37 10.88 7.63 9.14
CA LEU A 37 10.72 6.48 10.03
C LEU A 37 11.82 6.47 11.09
N ASP A 38 13.06 6.76 10.73
CA ASP A 38 14.17 6.89 11.68
C ASP A 38 13.97 8.05 12.65
N GLU A 39 13.48 9.22 12.19
CA GLU A 39 13.14 10.34 13.06
C GLU A 39 12.04 9.97 14.07
N LEU A 40 10.98 9.28 13.63
CA LEU A 40 9.90 8.83 14.49
C LEU A 40 10.36 7.81 15.53
N LEU A 41 11.16 6.82 15.12
CA LEU A 41 11.74 5.83 16.03
C LEU A 41 12.71 6.46 17.03
N SER A 42 13.47 7.47 16.60
CA SER A 42 14.38 8.21 17.47
C SER A 42 13.63 9.02 18.52
N ALA A 43 12.54 9.69 18.13
CA ALA A 43 11.66 10.42 19.05
C ALA A 43 10.94 9.49 20.04
N GLN A 44 10.61 8.26 19.64
CA GLN A 44 10.03 7.26 20.54
C GLN A 44 11.05 6.72 21.55
N ARG A 45 12.32 6.54 21.12
CA ARG A 45 13.38 5.95 21.95
C ARG A 45 14.14 6.95 22.81
N SER A 46 13.96 8.25 22.59
CA SER A 46 14.62 9.27 23.41
C SER A 46 14.11 9.18 24.84
N SER A 47 15.03 9.08 25.80
CA SER A 47 14.71 9.12 27.23
C SER A 47 14.26 10.51 27.70
N ASP A 48 14.58 11.55 26.93
CA ASP A 48 13.99 12.87 27.07
C ASP A 48 12.61 12.87 26.44
N ASP A 49 11.61 13.32 27.20
CA ASP A 49 10.24 13.54 26.72
C ASP A 49 10.26 14.62 25.62
N PRO A 50 10.09 14.25 24.34
CA PRO A 50 10.18 15.21 23.26
C PRO A 50 9.03 16.22 23.38
N SER A 51 9.34 17.51 23.21
CA SER A 51 8.32 18.55 23.29
C SER A 51 7.15 18.25 22.35
N ASP A 52 5.91 18.40 22.84
CA ASP A 52 4.69 18.24 22.05
C ASP A 52 4.72 19.02 20.73
N ASP A 53 5.33 20.21 20.73
CA ASP A 53 5.45 21.02 19.51
C ASP A 53 6.38 20.38 18.47
N TYR A 54 7.45 19.71 18.91
CA TYR A 54 8.33 18.94 18.02
C TYR A 54 7.62 17.71 17.44
N LEU A 55 6.88 16.95 18.26
CA LEU A 55 6.12 15.79 17.80
C LEU A 55 5.03 16.19 16.80
N ARG A 56 4.33 17.31 17.05
CA ARG A 56 3.34 17.86 16.12
C ARG A 56 3.95 18.29 14.80
N ASP A 57 5.10 18.96 14.84
CA ASP A 57 5.83 19.34 13.62
C ASP A 57 6.28 18.12 12.83
N LEU A 58 6.90 17.13 13.48
CA LEU A 58 7.32 15.87 12.85
C LEU A 58 6.13 15.17 12.19
N THR A 59 5.01 15.06 12.90
CA THR A 59 3.77 14.47 12.36
C THR A 59 3.26 15.25 11.15
N ALA A 60 3.27 16.58 11.21
CA ALA A 60 2.86 17.43 10.09
C ALA A 60 3.76 17.24 8.85
N ARG A 61 5.10 17.13 9.05
CA ARG A 61 6.06 16.85 7.98
C ARG A 61 5.79 15.48 7.33
N VAL A 62 5.55 14.45 8.13
CA VAL A 62 5.20 13.10 7.64
C VAL A 62 3.90 13.13 6.83
N LEU A 63 2.85 13.77 7.35
CA LEU A 63 1.57 13.87 6.66
C LEU A 63 1.69 14.64 5.34
N SER A 64 2.46 15.74 5.33
CA SER A 64 2.72 16.52 4.11
C SER A 64 3.44 15.67 3.05
N HIS A 65 4.44 14.88 3.45
CA HIS A 65 5.15 13.95 2.55
C HIS A 65 4.22 12.89 1.94
N TYR A 66 3.24 12.38 2.71
CA TYR A 66 2.21 11.49 2.19
C TYR A 66 1.27 12.19 1.21
N GLN A 67 0.85 13.42 1.50
CA GLN A 67 -0.02 14.20 0.62
C GLN A 67 0.66 14.47 -0.72
N GLN A 68 1.93 14.90 -0.72
CA GLN A 68 2.71 15.14 -1.94
C GLN A 68 2.74 13.92 -2.85
N TYR A 69 2.90 12.71 -2.29
CA TYR A 69 2.83 11.49 -3.09
C TYR A 69 1.46 11.24 -3.70
N SER A 70 0.38 11.45 -2.94
CA SER A 70 -0.97 11.27 -3.47
C SER A 70 -1.23 12.20 -4.66
N GLU A 71 -0.78 13.45 -4.55
CA GLU A 71 -0.86 14.44 -5.62
C GLU A 71 -0.03 14.03 -6.85
N GLU A 72 1.23 13.65 -6.66
CA GLU A 72 2.10 13.28 -7.78
C GLU A 72 1.64 11.98 -8.46
N LYS A 73 1.15 11.02 -7.67
CA LYS A 73 0.52 9.79 -8.17
C LYS A 73 -0.76 10.09 -8.96
N SER A 74 -1.57 11.04 -8.50
CA SER A 74 -2.77 11.48 -9.22
C SER A 74 -2.41 12.13 -10.56
N LYS A 75 -1.37 12.96 -10.61
CA LYS A 75 -0.87 13.54 -11.87
C LYS A 75 -0.42 12.45 -12.85
N ALA A 76 0.38 11.48 -12.38
CA ALA A 76 0.81 10.36 -13.21
C ALA A 76 -0.41 9.56 -13.75
N ALA A 77 -1.41 9.31 -12.90
CA ALA A 77 -2.64 8.63 -13.27
C ALA A 77 -3.49 9.40 -14.30
N GLN A 78 -3.56 10.73 -14.19
CA GLN A 78 -4.27 11.59 -15.14
C GLN A 78 -3.57 11.66 -16.49
N CYS A 79 -2.24 11.59 -16.51
CA CYS A 79 -1.46 11.54 -17.75
C CYS A 79 -1.58 10.19 -18.46
N ASP A 80 -1.51 9.09 -17.71
CA ASP A 80 -1.66 7.74 -18.24
C ASP A 80 -2.30 6.82 -17.20
N ALA A 81 -3.58 6.51 -17.38
CA ALA A 81 -4.30 5.60 -16.51
C ALA A 81 -3.72 4.18 -16.55
N PHE A 82 -3.13 3.74 -17.68
CA PHE A 82 -2.55 2.40 -17.81
C PHE A 82 -1.27 2.25 -16.98
N SER A 83 -0.49 3.32 -16.82
CA SER A 83 0.67 3.34 -15.91
C SER A 83 0.31 3.03 -14.45
N VAL A 84 -0.96 3.22 -14.05
CA VAL A 84 -1.44 2.87 -12.69
C VAL A 84 -1.77 1.38 -12.57
N PHE A 85 -2.14 0.74 -13.67
CA PHE A 85 -2.50 -0.69 -13.73
C PHE A 85 -1.31 -1.59 -14.07
N SER A 86 -0.30 -1.05 -14.76
CA SER A 86 0.96 -1.70 -15.06
C SER A 86 2.12 -0.75 -14.75
N PRO A 87 2.41 -0.46 -13.47
CA PRO A 87 3.41 0.52 -13.10
C PRO A 87 4.81 0.09 -13.59
N PRO A 88 5.49 0.89 -14.42
CA PRO A 88 6.83 0.56 -14.90
C PRO A 88 7.88 0.56 -13.78
N TRP A 89 7.59 1.26 -12.68
CA TRP A 89 8.44 1.38 -11.49
C TRP A 89 8.17 0.30 -10.42
N PHE A 90 7.36 -0.73 -10.71
CA PHE A 90 7.14 -1.86 -9.79
C PHE A 90 8.11 -3.01 -10.09
N THR A 91 8.62 -3.63 -9.04
CA THR A 91 9.33 -4.91 -9.14
C THR A 91 8.39 -6.02 -9.64
N PRO A 92 8.93 -7.13 -10.20
CA PRO A 92 8.09 -8.26 -10.60
C PRO A 92 7.21 -8.79 -9.46
N LEU A 93 7.74 -8.81 -8.23
CA LEU A 93 7.00 -9.21 -7.04
C LEU A 93 5.85 -8.24 -6.74
N GLU A 94 6.11 -6.93 -6.73
CA GLU A 94 5.07 -5.93 -6.51
C GLU A 94 4.00 -5.94 -7.60
N HIS A 95 4.39 -6.24 -8.84
CA HIS A 95 3.43 -6.44 -9.92
C HIS A 95 2.55 -7.66 -9.63
N THR A 96 3.11 -8.80 -9.20
CA THR A 96 2.28 -9.95 -8.79
C THR A 96 1.35 -9.62 -7.63
N PHE A 97 1.80 -8.88 -6.62
CA PHE A 97 0.95 -8.42 -5.53
C PHE A 97 -0.13 -7.44 -5.99
N LEU A 98 0.17 -6.54 -6.94
CA LEU A 98 -0.84 -5.65 -7.53
C LEU A 98 -1.95 -6.47 -8.21
N TRP A 99 -1.58 -7.51 -8.94
CA TRP A 99 -2.52 -8.44 -9.57
C TRP A 99 -3.31 -9.26 -8.55
N ILE A 100 -2.65 -9.80 -7.53
CA ILE A 100 -3.30 -10.64 -6.51
C ILE A 100 -4.21 -9.79 -5.60
N SER A 101 -3.75 -8.61 -5.18
CA SER A 101 -4.45 -7.77 -4.20
C SER A 101 -5.50 -6.83 -4.81
N ARG A 102 -5.47 -6.54 -6.12
CA ARG A 102 -6.41 -5.59 -6.74
C ARG A 102 -7.22 -6.17 -7.89
N PHE A 103 -6.79 -7.27 -8.50
CA PHE A 103 -7.55 -7.88 -9.58
C PHE A 103 -8.57 -8.84 -8.97
N LYS A 104 -9.78 -8.33 -8.70
CA LYS A 104 -10.94 -9.21 -8.60
C LYS A 104 -11.09 -9.86 -9.97
N LEU A 105 -10.57 -11.08 -10.16
CA LEU A 105 -10.55 -11.76 -11.47
C LEU A 105 -11.94 -11.78 -12.12
N ASN A 106 -12.99 -11.75 -11.30
CA ASN A 106 -14.37 -11.54 -11.71
C ASN A 106 -14.60 -10.30 -12.61
N LEU A 107 -13.87 -9.19 -12.39
CA LEU A 107 -13.93 -7.99 -13.23
C LEU A 107 -13.32 -8.23 -14.62
N ALA A 108 -12.29 -9.08 -14.72
CA ALA A 108 -11.71 -9.52 -15.99
C ALA A 108 -12.73 -10.28 -16.83
N PHE A 109 -13.49 -11.18 -16.20
CA PHE A 109 -14.59 -11.91 -16.84
C PHE A 109 -15.72 -10.97 -17.28
N HIS A 110 -16.01 -9.92 -16.51
CA HIS A 110 -16.99 -8.91 -16.91
C HIS A 110 -16.54 -8.13 -18.16
N LEU A 111 -15.28 -7.71 -18.22
CA LEU A 111 -14.70 -7.07 -19.40
C LEU A 111 -14.71 -8.01 -20.62
N LEU A 112 -14.40 -9.29 -20.44
CA LEU A 112 -14.45 -10.29 -21.51
C LEU A 112 -15.87 -10.42 -22.10
N THR A 113 -16.90 -10.42 -21.25
CA THR A 113 -18.30 -10.45 -21.72
C THR A 113 -18.75 -9.17 -22.43
N VAL A 114 -18.16 -8.02 -22.09
CA VAL A 114 -18.50 -6.72 -22.71
C VAL A 114 -17.74 -6.50 -24.02
N VAL A 115 -16.49 -6.94 -24.12
CA VAL A 115 -15.63 -6.72 -25.28
C VAL A 115 -15.86 -7.77 -26.36
N VAL A 116 -16.19 -9.02 -26.00
CA VAL A 116 -16.41 -10.11 -26.96
C VAL A 116 -17.90 -10.25 -27.26
N PHE A 117 -18.39 -9.50 -28.26
CA PHE A 117 -19.81 -9.49 -28.66
C PHE A 117 -20.34 -10.79 -29.28
N ASN A 118 -19.50 -11.81 -29.52
CA ASN A 118 -19.89 -13.05 -30.23
C ASN A 118 -19.31 -14.31 -29.58
N LEU A 119 -19.54 -14.52 -28.27
CA LEU A 119 -19.29 -15.83 -27.67
C LEU A 119 -20.42 -16.79 -28.05
N SER A 120 -20.05 -18.00 -28.49
CA SER A 120 -21.00 -19.10 -28.64
C SER A 120 -21.67 -19.42 -27.31
N GLU A 121 -22.91 -19.94 -27.33
CA GLU A 121 -23.66 -20.34 -26.13
C GLU A 121 -22.85 -21.27 -25.22
N GLU A 122 -22.08 -22.19 -25.81
CA GLU A 122 -21.21 -23.10 -25.07
C GLU A 122 -19.98 -22.40 -24.45
N GLN A 123 -19.45 -21.38 -25.12
CA GLN A 123 -18.37 -20.56 -24.55
C GLN A 123 -18.89 -19.67 -23.43
N ASN A 124 -20.10 -19.14 -23.56
CA ASN A 124 -20.74 -18.36 -22.51
C ASN A 124 -21.04 -19.22 -21.29
N ARG A 125 -21.53 -20.46 -21.48
CA ARG A 125 -21.75 -21.42 -20.40
C ARG A 125 -20.45 -21.76 -19.66
N ARG A 126 -19.37 -22.06 -20.40
CA ARG A 126 -18.04 -22.33 -19.80
C ARG A 126 -17.48 -21.13 -19.07
N THR A 127 -17.60 -19.93 -19.66
CA THR A 127 -17.15 -18.68 -19.04
C THR A 127 -17.93 -18.38 -17.77
N THR A 128 -19.25 -18.60 -17.78
CA THR A 128 -20.12 -18.40 -16.60
C THR A 128 -19.77 -19.37 -15.48
N ARG A 129 -19.52 -20.65 -15.81
CA ARG A 129 -19.06 -21.64 -14.82
C ARG A 129 -17.72 -21.25 -14.21
N LEU A 130 -16.73 -20.92 -15.05
CA LEU A 130 -15.40 -20.53 -14.60
C LEU A 130 -15.42 -19.25 -13.77
N LYS A 131 -16.29 -18.29 -14.13
CA LYS A 131 -16.52 -17.07 -13.39
C LYS A 131 -17.04 -17.35 -11.98
N GLU A 132 -18.00 -18.25 -11.83
CA GLU A 132 -18.53 -18.60 -10.50
C GLU A 132 -17.51 -19.37 -9.66
N GLU A 133 -16.77 -20.30 -10.27
CA GLU A 133 -15.68 -21.03 -9.60
C GLU A 133 -14.59 -20.06 -9.12
N THR A 134 -14.16 -19.15 -9.99
CA THR A 134 -13.16 -18.12 -9.63
C THR A 134 -13.69 -17.19 -8.54
N ARG A 135 -14.97 -16.80 -8.59
CA ARG A 135 -15.59 -15.96 -7.56
C ARG A 135 -15.59 -16.61 -6.18
N MET A 136 -15.78 -17.93 -6.12
CA MET A 136 -15.79 -18.67 -4.86
C MET A 136 -14.38 -18.78 -4.27
N GLU A 137 -13.38 -19.09 -5.10
CA GLU A 137 -11.99 -19.15 -4.68
C GLU A 137 -11.46 -17.77 -4.26
N GLU A 138 -11.80 -16.72 -5.02
CA GLU A 138 -11.46 -15.33 -4.69
C GLU A 138 -12.01 -14.92 -3.31
N ARG A 139 -13.25 -15.31 -2.98
CA ARG A 139 -13.83 -15.06 -1.65
C ARG A 139 -13.07 -15.79 -0.56
N ALA A 140 -12.68 -17.05 -0.79
CA ALA A 140 -11.93 -17.83 0.19
C ALA A 140 -10.56 -17.19 0.48
N LEU A 141 -9.89 -16.68 -0.55
CA LEU A 141 -8.63 -15.93 -0.42
C LEU A 141 -8.84 -14.60 0.33
N ASP A 142 -9.88 -13.83 -0.02
CA ASP A 142 -10.23 -12.58 0.68
C ASP A 142 -10.45 -12.84 2.18
N ASP A 143 -11.14 -13.93 2.53
CA ASP A 143 -11.38 -14.33 3.93
C ASP A 143 -10.08 -14.76 4.65
N GLU A 144 -9.16 -15.43 3.95
CA GLU A 144 -7.87 -15.82 4.52
C GLU A 144 -6.97 -14.61 4.77
N VAL A 145 -6.93 -13.66 3.84
CA VAL A 145 -6.21 -12.39 4.03
C VAL A 145 -6.79 -11.62 5.21
N ALA A 146 -8.12 -11.58 5.37
CA ALA A 146 -8.75 -10.96 6.52
C ALA A 146 -8.32 -11.62 7.84
N ARG A 147 -8.26 -12.95 7.89
CA ARG A 147 -7.74 -13.68 9.07
C ARG A 147 -6.29 -13.37 9.39
N ILE A 148 -5.42 -13.26 8.37
CA ILE A 148 -4.01 -12.88 8.58
C ILE A 148 -3.91 -11.44 9.11
N GLN A 149 -4.71 -10.53 8.57
CA GLN A 149 -4.75 -9.14 9.04
C GLN A 149 -5.24 -9.05 10.50
N GLU A 150 -6.23 -9.85 10.88
CA GLU A 150 -6.73 -9.93 12.25
C GLU A 150 -5.65 -10.47 13.21
N SER A 151 -4.95 -11.55 12.85
CA SER A 151 -3.90 -12.11 13.71
C SER A 151 -2.72 -11.14 13.90
N LEU A 152 -2.35 -10.40 12.86
CA LEU A 152 -1.34 -9.34 12.95
C LEU A 152 -1.80 -8.17 13.82
N ALA A 153 -3.07 -7.77 13.72
CA ALA A 153 -3.63 -6.70 14.55
C ALA A 153 -3.62 -7.11 16.03
N VAL A 154 -3.99 -8.36 16.35
CA VAL A 154 -3.95 -8.89 17.72
C VAL A 154 -2.52 -8.92 18.27
N LEU A 155 -1.54 -9.39 17.48
CA LEU A 155 -0.14 -9.43 17.90
C LEU A 155 0.40 -8.04 18.28
N ARG A 156 0.06 -7.01 17.49
CA ARG A 156 0.49 -5.62 17.76
C ARG A 156 -0.12 -5.03 19.04
N LEU A 157 -1.33 -5.43 19.41
CA LEU A 157 -1.95 -4.99 20.65
C LEU A 157 -1.30 -5.66 21.88
N THR A 158 -0.83 -6.91 21.74
CA THR A 158 -0.16 -7.63 22.83
C THR A 158 1.29 -7.19 23.07
N GLU A 159 1.96 -6.61 22.06
CA GLU A 159 3.30 -6.03 22.22
C GLU A 159 3.27 -4.75 23.09
N ASP A 160 2.17 -3.99 23.07
CA ASP A 160 1.99 -2.78 23.89
C ASP A 160 1.63 -3.09 25.36
N GLU A 161 1.00 -4.23 25.68
CA GLU A 161 0.68 -4.61 27.07
C GLU A 161 1.91 -5.10 27.86
N HIS A 162 2.93 -5.67 27.19
CA HIS A 162 4.12 -6.19 27.87
C HIS A 162 5.13 -5.13 28.35
N VAL A 163 4.88 -3.84 28.12
CA VAL A 163 5.73 -2.74 28.64
C VAL A 163 5.16 -2.10 29.92
N SER A 164 3.96 -2.48 30.39
CA SER A 164 3.28 -1.82 31.53
C SER A 164 3.23 -2.61 32.84
N GLU A 165 3.62 -3.89 32.88
CA GLU A 165 3.73 -4.67 34.13
C GLU A 165 5.18 -4.85 34.57
N GLY A 166 5.78 -3.79 35.14
CA GLY A 166 7.16 -3.84 35.59
C GLY A 166 7.59 -2.68 36.49
N GLY A 167 6.79 -2.32 37.49
CA GLY A 167 7.24 -1.35 38.49
C GLY A 167 6.15 -0.97 39.50
N GLY A 168 6.18 -1.61 40.68
CA GLY A 168 5.26 -1.31 41.77
C GLY A 168 5.62 -2.04 43.08
N ASP A 169 6.62 -1.50 43.76
CA ASP A 169 6.88 -1.53 45.21
C ASP A 169 6.85 -2.86 45.97
N THR A 170 8.05 -3.40 46.17
CA THR A 170 8.44 -3.97 47.48
C THR A 170 8.74 -2.82 48.46
N ASP A 171 7.70 -2.20 49.01
CA ASP A 171 7.81 -1.40 50.25
C ASP A 171 6.83 -1.94 51.30
N SER A 172 7.21 -3.07 51.88
CA SER A 172 6.54 -3.66 53.04
C SER A 172 7.52 -4.55 53.79
N ASP A 173 8.69 -4.02 54.14
CA ASP A 173 9.55 -4.66 55.15
C ASP A 173 10.49 -3.69 55.91
N ALA A 174 10.24 -2.38 55.86
CA ALA A 174 11.04 -1.40 56.61
C ALA A 174 10.41 -0.93 57.94
N GLU A 175 9.13 -1.19 58.20
CA GLU A 175 8.45 -0.67 59.41
C GLU A 175 8.30 -1.67 60.58
N ARG A 176 8.82 -2.91 60.48
CA ARG A 176 8.67 -3.91 61.57
C ARG A 176 9.84 -4.08 62.53
N GLU A 177 10.91 -3.28 62.42
CA GLU A 177 12.11 -3.42 63.28
C GLU A 177 12.37 -2.24 64.23
N VAL A 178 11.36 -1.40 64.54
CA VAL A 178 11.48 -0.30 65.53
C VAL A 178 10.74 -0.58 66.85
N LEU A 179 10.08 -1.74 66.99
CA LEU A 179 9.38 -2.12 68.24
C LEU A 179 9.99 -3.33 68.98
N ARG A 180 11.30 -3.61 68.81
CA ARG A 180 11.97 -4.71 69.55
C ARG A 180 13.37 -4.42 70.12
N ARG A 181 13.81 -3.17 70.27
CA ARG A 181 14.99 -2.87 71.10
C ARG A 181 14.77 -1.68 72.01
#